data_AF-A0A4Y2NSN7-F1
#
_entry.id   AF-A0A4Y2NSN7-F1
#
_cell.length_a   1.000
_cell.length_b   1.000
_cell.length_c   1.000
_cell.angle_alpha   90.00
_cell.angle_beta   90.00
_cell.angle_gamma   90.00
#
_symmetry.space_group_name_H-M   'P 1'
#
loop_
_entity.id
_entity.type
_entity.pdbx_description
1 polymer ?
#
loop_
_entity_poly.entity_id
_entity_poly.type
_entity_poly.pdbx_seq_one_letter_code
_entity_poly.pdbx_strand_id
1 'polypeptide(L)' 'YNSVMLYGNTAFSKDNKSNTMVAKTGVRLYETYDKPGLSASDVKRVRKMYWCDEDWMKKQKKN' A
#
# COMPACT_ATOMS: atom_id res chain seq x y z
N TYR A 1 5.03 -1.55 7.03
CA TYR A 1 3.87 -2.32 6.60
C TYR A 1 2.69 -1.39 6.32
N ASN A 2 2.92 -0.34 5.53
CA ASN A 2 2.03 0.83 5.50
C ASN A 2 1.28 0.95 4.16
N SER A 3 1.43 -0.03 3.27
CA SER A 3 0.73 -0.03 1.98
C SER A 3 -0.78 0.02 2.19
N VAL A 4 -1.49 0.80 1.38
CA VAL A 4 -2.96 0.83 1.38
C VAL A 4 -3.55 -0.52 0.94
N MET A 5 -2.77 -1.32 0.23
CA MET A 5 -3.16 -2.66 -0.23
C MET A 5 -2.94 -3.76 0.82
N LEU A 6 -2.43 -3.42 2.01
CA LEU A 6 -2.17 -4.38 3.07
C LEU A 6 -3.26 -4.32 4.15
N TYR A 7 -3.97 -5.44 4.32
CA TYR A 7 -4.97 -5.63 5.36
C TYR A 7 -4.40 -5.55 6.79
N GLY A 8 -5.30 -5.29 7.75
CA GLY A 8 -4.95 -5.24 9.17
C GLY A 8 -4.80 -6.60 9.82
N ASN A 9 -4.42 -6.61 11.09
CA ASN A 9 -4.13 -7.82 11.85
C ASN A 9 -5.31 -8.80 11.91
N THR A 10 -6.54 -8.29 11.89
CA THR A 10 -7.79 -9.05 12.14
C THR A 10 -8.59 -9.35 10.88
N ALA A 11 -8.08 -9.00 9.69
CA ALA A 11 -8.80 -9.22 8.45
C ALA A 11 -9.17 -10.70 8.26
N PHE A 12 -10.45 -10.94 7.94
CA PHE A 12 -11.04 -12.29 7.82
C PHE A 12 -11.00 -13.12 9.12
N SER A 13 -10.78 -12.51 10.28
CA SER A 13 -10.90 -13.23 11.54
C SER A 13 -12.33 -13.71 11.77
N LYS A 14 -12.47 -14.93 12.32
CA LYS A 14 -13.75 -15.52 12.71
C LYS A 14 -14.54 -14.71 13.76
N ASP A 15 -13.84 -13.86 14.52
CA ASP A 15 -14.36 -13.16 15.69
C ASP A 15 -14.04 -11.65 15.70
N ASN A 16 -13.44 -11.13 14.62
CA ASN A 16 -12.91 -9.77 14.50
C ASN A 16 -11.89 -9.36 15.61
N LYS A 17 -11.30 -10.33 16.31
CA LYS A 17 -10.35 -10.12 17.43
C LYS A 17 -9.06 -10.91 17.27
N SER A 18 -9.16 -12.16 16.85
CA SER A 18 -8.03 -13.04 16.61
C SER A 18 -7.18 -12.53 15.44
N ASN A 19 -5.88 -12.43 15.65
CA ASN A 19 -4.97 -12.03 14.59
C ASN A 19 -4.85 -13.15 13.54
N THR A 20 -5.07 -12.82 12.27
CA THR A 20 -4.83 -13.69 11.11
C THR A 20 -3.50 -13.38 10.46
N MET A 21 -2.97 -12.17 10.65
CA MET A 21 -1.67 -11.73 10.15
C MET A 21 -0.89 -10.97 11.22
N VAL A 22 0.41 -11.25 11.32
CA VAL A 22 1.32 -10.61 12.27
C VAL A 22 2.60 -10.20 11.55
N ALA A 23 3.03 -8.96 11.71
CA ALA A 23 4.31 -8.51 11.19
C ALA A 23 5.44 -9.16 11.98
N LYS A 24 6.46 -9.72 11.29
CA LYS A 24 7.65 -10.27 11.95
C LYS A 24 8.43 -9.26 12.80
N THR A 25 8.24 -7.97 12.53
CA THR A 25 8.83 -6.85 13.28
C THR A 25 8.03 -6.46 14.53
N GLY A 26 6.86 -7.06 14.75
CA GLY A 26 5.97 -6.75 15.87
C GLY A 26 5.09 -5.50 15.68
N VAL A 27 5.26 -4.73 14.60
CA VAL A 27 4.41 -3.54 14.38
C VAL A 27 2.96 -3.94 14.09
N ARG A 28 2.03 -3.09 14.53
CA ARG A 28 0.60 -3.25 14.22
C ARG A 28 0.36 -3.11 12.71
N LEU A 29 -0.44 -4.03 12.17
CA LEU A 29 -1.00 -3.94 10.83
C LEU A 29 -2.37 -3.28 10.96
N TYR A 30 -2.46 -2.03 10.51
CA TYR A 30 -3.71 -1.27 10.48
C TYR A 30 -4.61 -1.74 9.34
N GLU A 31 -5.92 -1.67 9.53
CA GLU A 31 -6.88 -1.93 8.46
C GLU A 31 -6.80 -0.85 7.37
N THR A 32 -7.28 -1.17 6.16
CA THR A 32 -7.13 -0.28 5.00
C THR A 32 -7.78 1.10 5.21
N TYR A 33 -8.94 1.14 5.87
CA TYR A 33 -9.67 2.38 6.15
C TYR A 33 -9.01 3.25 7.24
N ASP A 34 -8.12 2.68 8.05
CA ASP A 34 -7.36 3.43 9.07
C ASP A 34 -6.11 4.11 8.49
N LYS A 35 -5.75 3.81 7.24
CA LYS A 35 -4.54 4.35 6.62
C LYS A 35 -4.84 5.73 6.02
N PRO A 36 -3.93 6.71 6.17
CA PRO A 36 -4.16 8.08 5.70
C PRO A 36 -4.12 8.23 4.16
N GLY A 37 -3.73 7.19 3.43
CA GLY A 37 -3.62 7.21 1.97
C GLY A 37 -2.54 6.26 1.45
N LEU A 38 -2.08 6.52 0.22
CA LEU A 38 -1.02 5.75 -0.43
C LEU A 38 0.30 5.88 0.33
N SER A 39 0.97 4.76 0.60
CA SER A 39 2.34 4.79 1.10
C SER A 39 3.32 5.23 0.01
N ALA A 40 4.50 5.69 0.41
CA ALA A 40 5.59 6.00 -0.54
C ALA A 40 5.90 4.81 -1.47
N SER A 41 5.78 3.58 -0.96
CA SER A 41 5.99 2.37 -1.75
C SER A 41 4.85 2.09 -2.74
N ASP A 42 3.61 2.46 -2.42
CA ASP A 42 2.47 2.35 -3.35
C ASP A 42 2.64 3.36 -4.48
N VAL A 43 2.94 4.61 -4.14
CA VAL A 43 3.21 5.69 -5.12
C VAL A 43 4.31 5.26 -6.09
N LYS A 44 5.42 4.73 -5.57
CA LYS A 44 6.54 4.24 -6.40
C LYS A 44 6.11 3.12 -7.36
N ARG A 45 5.32 2.15 -6.88
CA ARG A 45 4.87 1.02 -7.71
C ARG A 45 3.87 1.46 -8.78
N VAL A 46 2.92 2.32 -8.44
CA VAL A 46 1.94 2.87 -9.39
C VAL A 46 2.63 3.70 -10.47
N ARG A 47 3.53 4.62 -10.09
CA ARG A 47 4.30 5.41 -11.06
C ARG A 47 5.09 4.55 -12.03
N LYS A 48 5.73 3.49 -11.51
CA LYS A 48 6.45 2.53 -12.35
C LYS A 48 5.52 1.75 -13.29
N MET A 49 4.38 1.27 -12.78
CA MET A 49 3.39 0.53 -13.58
C MET A 49 2.85 1.35 -14.75
N TYR A 50 2.65 2.65 -14.55
CA TYR A 50 2.12 3.57 -15.56
C TYR A 50 3.21 4.44 -16.21
N TRP A 51 4.47 4.03 -16.15
CA TRP A 51 5.62 4.69 -16.81
C TRP A 51 5.74 6.20 -16.55
N CYS A 52 5.28 6.67 -15.39
CA CYS A 52 5.25 8.10 -15.06
C CYS A 52 6.65 8.71 -14.91
N ASP A 53 7.65 7.87 -14.65
CA ASP A 53 9.04 8.27 -14.43
C ASP A 53 9.92 8.09 -15.67
N GLU A 54 9.38 7.50 -16.74
CA GLU A 54 10.11 7.24 -17.98
C GLU A 54 10.27 8.52 -18.82
N ASP A 55 11.42 8.66 -19.46
CA ASP A 55 11.77 9.91 -20.15
C ASP A 55 10.93 10.16 -21.40
N TRP A 56 10.45 9.11 -22.06
CA TRP A 56 9.59 9.23 -23.24
C TRP A 56 8.18 9.76 -22.89
N MET A 57 7.64 9.40 -21.72
CA MET A 57 6.37 9.95 -21.20
C MET A 57 6.49 11.42 -20.80
N LYS A 58 7.65 11.85 -20.27
CA LYS A 58 7.91 13.25 -19.93
C LYS A 58 7.95 14.16 -21.16
N LYS A 59 8.43 13.64 -22.30
CA LYS A 59 8.50 14.37 -23.58
C LYS A 59 7.11 14.62 -24.18
N GLN A 60 6.18 13.67 -24.02
CA GLN A 60 4.81 13.80 -24.55
C GLN A 60 3.99 14.90 -23.86
N LYS A 61 4.29 15.26 -22.60
CA LYS A 61 3.59 16.31 -21.85
C LYS A 61 4.03 17.75 -22.17
N LYS A 62 5.08 17.93 -22.97
CA LYS A 62 5.65 19.25 -23.31
C LYS A 62 5.19 19.81 -24.66
N ASN A 63 4.30 19.10 -25.37
CA ASN A 63 3.72 19.51 -26.63
C ASN A 63 2.25 19.89 -26.45
#